data_AF-A0A7S1CZ89-F1
#
_entry.id   AF-A0A7S1CZ89-F1
#
_cell.length_a   1.000
_cell.length_b   1.000
_cell.length_c   1.000
_cell.angle_alpha   90.00
_cell.angle_beta   90.00
_cell.angle_gamma   90.00
#
_symmetry.space_group_name_H-M   'P 1'
#
loop_
_entity.id
_entity.type
_entity.pdbx_description
1 polymer ?
#
loop_
_entity_poly.entity_id
_entity_poly.type
_entity_poly.pdbx_seq_one_letter_code
_entity_poly.pdbx_strand_id
1 'polypeptide(L)'
;MAPLAQLLVLAVATGVSAFTAPVALTRTSTVLYENFGIDFAEDSYENTPDVLLGEANYKQWVEGVNDNAFLTRTYNPLKRVRELDLLKATVDAGILSKLEKNGLDLVTIEKLLPVLEELKLLETAGNLQQILLNLVAFFLVEGAPFLLGPVGGALEVGPPAFFLPAAICAVLEVYLVLNDVEVPLVGLPAGVVLGLLLVPLSVVFGGVGVALSSLKSKA
;
A
#
# COMPACT_ATOMS: atom_id res chain seq x y z
N MET A 1 -21.47 57.59 17.37
CA MET A 1 -21.39 56.12 17.52
C MET A 1 -22.44 55.52 16.60
N ALA A 2 -22.06 55.26 15.35
CA ALA A 2 -22.94 54.71 14.31
C ALA A 2 -22.84 53.18 14.32
N PRO A 3 -23.94 52.46 14.09
CA PRO A 3 -24.07 51.09 14.55
C PRO A 3 -23.45 50.07 13.60
N LEU A 4 -22.59 49.25 14.19
CA LEU A 4 -22.00 47.99 13.70
C LEU A 4 -23.01 47.05 13.00
N ALA A 5 -24.31 47.26 13.24
CA ALA A 5 -25.42 46.55 12.61
C ALA A 5 -25.50 46.72 11.08
N GLN A 6 -25.05 47.84 10.51
CA GLN A 6 -25.11 48.04 9.04
C GLN A 6 -24.01 47.26 8.28
N LEU A 7 -22.91 46.91 8.94
CA LEU A 7 -21.79 46.20 8.32
C LEU A 7 -22.07 44.67 8.23
N LEU A 8 -22.85 44.14 9.17
CA LEU A 8 -23.27 42.73 9.17
C LEU A 8 -24.27 42.41 8.05
N VAL A 9 -25.16 43.35 7.69
CA VAL A 9 -26.18 43.14 6.65
C VAL A 9 -25.55 43.11 5.25
N LEU A 10 -24.44 43.82 5.02
CA LEU A 10 -23.75 43.80 3.73
C LEU A 10 -22.96 42.50 3.49
N ALA A 11 -22.54 41.79 4.55
CA ALA A 11 -21.80 40.54 4.47
C ALA A 11 -22.67 39.31 4.13
N VAL A 12 -23.99 39.39 4.36
CA VAL A 12 -24.92 38.28 4.06
C VAL A 12 -25.47 38.35 2.64
N ALA A 13 -25.46 39.53 2.00
CA ALA A 13 -25.98 39.70 0.64
C ALA A 13 -25.02 39.24 -0.47
N THR A 14 -23.72 39.03 -0.19
CA THR A 14 -22.74 38.57 -1.19
C THR A 14 -22.55 37.04 -1.21
N GLY A 15 -23.15 36.30 -0.25
CA GLY A 15 -22.93 34.85 -0.10
C GLY A 15 -23.87 33.94 -0.91
N VAL A 16 -24.92 34.47 -1.56
CA VAL A 16 -25.97 33.64 -2.16
C VAL A 16 -25.74 33.33 -3.65
N SER A 17 -24.80 34.02 -4.31
CA SER A 17 -24.51 33.79 -5.74
C SER A 17 -23.51 32.65 -6.00
N ALA A 18 -22.99 31.98 -4.96
CA ALA A 18 -21.97 30.93 -5.11
C ALA A 18 -22.53 29.50 -5.19
N PHE A 19 -23.85 29.31 -5.09
CA PHE A 19 -24.51 27.99 -5.10
C PHE A 19 -25.53 27.83 -6.24
N THR A 20 -25.31 28.51 -7.39
CA THR A 20 -25.97 28.06 -8.61
C THR A 20 -25.22 26.82 -9.09
N ALA A 21 -25.91 25.68 -9.15
CA ALA A 21 -25.34 24.49 -9.79
C ALA A 21 -24.99 24.89 -11.23
N PRO A 22 -23.76 24.62 -11.71
CA PRO A 22 -23.44 24.87 -13.11
C PRO A 22 -24.48 24.12 -13.94
N VAL A 23 -25.09 24.80 -14.90
CA VAL A 23 -25.88 24.14 -15.94
C VAL A 23 -25.04 22.99 -16.45
N ALA A 24 -25.55 21.76 -16.30
CA ALA A 24 -24.88 20.59 -16.80
C ALA A 24 -24.70 20.78 -18.30
N LEU A 25 -23.50 21.19 -18.70
CA LEU A 25 -23.06 21.14 -20.09
C LEU A 25 -23.16 19.67 -20.46
N THR A 26 -24.18 19.32 -21.23
CA THR A 26 -24.22 18.07 -21.99
C THR A 26 -23.03 18.13 -22.93
N ARG A 27 -21.88 17.66 -22.43
CA ARG A 27 -20.66 17.55 -23.20
C ARG A 27 -21.01 16.65 -24.37
N THR A 28 -20.98 17.21 -25.57
CA THR A 28 -21.13 16.42 -26.79
C THR A 28 -19.96 15.43 -26.76
N SER A 29 -20.26 14.15 -26.58
CA SER A 29 -19.22 13.11 -26.63
C SER A 29 -18.70 13.10 -28.06
N THR A 30 -17.54 13.73 -28.25
CA THR A 30 -16.78 13.54 -29.47
C THR A 30 -16.22 12.13 -29.37
N VAL A 31 -16.60 11.26 -30.31
CA VAL A 31 -15.98 9.94 -30.44
C VAL A 31 -14.53 10.20 -30.85
N LEU A 32 -13.63 10.12 -29.87
CA LEU A 32 -12.20 10.18 -30.10
C LEU A 32 -11.78 8.77 -30.49
N TYR A 33 -11.26 8.60 -31.71
CA TYR A 33 -10.71 7.33 -32.18
C TYR A 33 -9.31 7.05 -31.59
N GLU A 34 -9.09 7.46 -30.34
CA GLU A 34 -7.84 7.36 -29.62
C GLU A 34 -8.09 6.59 -28.34
N ASN A 35 -7.22 5.61 -28.08
CA ASN A 35 -7.28 4.79 -26.89
C ASN A 35 -6.09 5.02 -25.99
N PHE A 36 -6.36 5.43 -24.75
CA PHE A 36 -5.33 5.77 -23.77
C PHE A 36 -5.00 4.60 -22.83
N GLY A 37 -5.60 3.42 -23.02
CA GLY A 37 -5.33 2.22 -22.22
C GLY A 37 -5.86 2.32 -20.78
N ILE A 38 -6.94 3.09 -20.59
CA ILE A 38 -7.60 3.32 -19.32
C ILE A 38 -8.88 2.48 -19.23
N ASP A 39 -8.72 1.20 -18.89
CA ASP A 39 -9.77 0.18 -18.94
C ASP A 39 -11.03 0.49 -18.10
N PHE A 40 -10.96 1.39 -17.12
CA PHE A 40 -12.10 1.73 -16.25
C PHE A 40 -12.99 2.86 -16.79
N ALA A 41 -12.51 3.62 -17.76
CA ALA A 41 -13.19 4.81 -18.28
C ALA A 41 -13.36 4.79 -19.80
N GLU A 42 -12.79 3.80 -20.49
CA GLU A 42 -12.78 3.70 -21.94
C GLU A 42 -13.05 2.27 -22.41
N ASP A 43 -13.98 2.09 -23.35
CA ASP A 43 -14.15 0.83 -24.08
C ASP A 43 -13.39 0.90 -25.41
N SER A 44 -12.33 0.10 -25.50
CA SER A 44 -11.47 0.02 -26.68
C SER A 44 -12.20 -0.51 -27.91
N TYR A 45 -13.17 -1.41 -27.74
CA TYR A 45 -13.90 -2.05 -28.84
C TYR A 45 -15.00 -1.17 -29.42
N GLU A 46 -15.54 -0.26 -28.62
CA GLU A 46 -16.57 0.68 -29.06
C GLU A 46 -15.98 1.91 -29.75
N ASN A 47 -14.78 2.34 -29.33
CA ASN A 47 -14.20 3.63 -29.74
C ASN A 47 -13.08 3.53 -30.79
N THR A 48 -12.60 2.32 -31.14
CA THR A 48 -11.43 2.14 -32.02
C THR A 48 -11.75 1.26 -33.24
N PRO A 49 -11.33 1.61 -34.47
CA PRO A 49 -11.49 0.76 -35.64
C PRO A 49 -10.65 -0.52 -35.55
N ASP A 50 -11.16 -1.63 -36.09
CA ASP A 50 -10.58 -2.99 -35.98
C ASP A 50 -9.07 -3.10 -36.29
N VAL A 51 -8.57 -2.26 -37.20
CA VAL A 51 -7.15 -2.25 -37.60
C VAL A 51 -6.23 -1.77 -36.46
N LEU A 52 -6.73 -0.93 -35.55
CA LEU A 52 -6.00 -0.38 -34.41
C LEU A 52 -6.24 -1.15 -33.12
N LEU A 53 -7.12 -2.17 -33.13
CA LEU A 53 -7.35 -3.09 -32.01
C LEU A 53 -6.22 -4.11 -31.80
N GLY A 54 -5.10 -3.98 -32.51
CA GLY A 54 -3.96 -4.89 -32.38
C GLY A 54 -3.49 -5.06 -30.94
N GLU A 55 -3.46 -3.98 -30.14
CA GLU A 55 -3.11 -4.07 -28.73
C GLU A 55 -4.15 -4.81 -27.89
N ALA A 56 -5.44 -4.51 -28.08
CA ALA A 56 -6.53 -5.16 -27.33
C ALA A 56 -6.65 -6.66 -27.65
N ASN A 57 -6.56 -7.00 -28.94
CA ASN A 57 -6.54 -8.39 -29.41
C ASN A 57 -5.28 -9.13 -28.93
N TYR A 58 -4.13 -8.44 -28.91
CA TYR A 58 -2.90 -9.02 -28.37
C TYR A 58 -3.00 -9.26 -26.87
N LYS A 59 -3.57 -8.33 -26.09
CA LYS A 59 -3.84 -8.54 -24.66
C LYS A 59 -4.71 -9.77 -24.45
N GLN A 60 -5.86 -9.90 -25.11
CA GLN A 60 -6.74 -11.07 -25.03
C GLN A 60 -6.04 -12.39 -25.39
N TRP A 61 -5.23 -12.39 -26.45
CA TRP A 61 -4.44 -13.57 -26.81
C TRP A 61 -3.39 -13.90 -25.75
N VAL A 62 -2.71 -12.89 -25.20
CA VAL A 62 -1.74 -13.04 -24.12
C VAL A 62 -2.42 -13.58 -22.86
N GLU A 63 -3.65 -13.17 -22.54
CA GLU A 63 -4.39 -13.75 -21.40
C GLU A 63 -4.63 -15.26 -21.58
N GLY A 64 -4.81 -15.74 -22.81
CA GLY A 64 -5.00 -17.17 -23.10
C GLY A 64 -3.71 -18.01 -23.15
N VAL A 65 -2.54 -17.37 -23.29
CA VAL A 65 -1.24 -18.05 -23.44
C VAL A 65 -0.34 -17.86 -22.22
N ASN A 66 -0.42 -16.70 -21.57
CA ASN A 66 0.36 -16.32 -20.41
C ASN A 66 -0.42 -15.37 -19.49
N ASP A 67 -1.17 -15.97 -18.57
CA ASP A 67 -1.93 -15.31 -17.50
C ASP A 67 -1.09 -14.33 -16.65
N ASN A 68 0.24 -14.46 -16.65
CA ASN A 68 1.17 -13.66 -15.85
C ASN A 68 1.87 -12.54 -16.62
N ALA A 69 1.47 -12.26 -17.88
CA ALA A 69 2.04 -11.13 -18.58
C ALA A 69 1.66 -9.82 -17.89
N PHE A 70 2.62 -8.88 -17.80
CA PHE A 70 2.36 -7.54 -17.29
C PHE A 70 1.18 -6.85 -17.99
N LEU A 71 0.96 -7.23 -19.25
CA LEU A 71 -0.12 -6.76 -20.11
C LEU A 71 -1.52 -7.20 -19.63
N THR A 72 -1.62 -8.35 -18.97
CA THR A 72 -2.85 -8.94 -18.39
C THR A 72 -3.15 -8.39 -16.99
N ARG A 73 -2.22 -7.61 -16.41
CA ARG A 73 -2.30 -6.98 -15.08
C ARG A 73 -2.67 -7.94 -13.92
N THR A 74 -2.61 -9.25 -14.15
CA THR A 74 -3.06 -10.27 -13.19
C THR A 74 -1.84 -10.90 -12.51
N TYR A 75 -1.56 -10.48 -11.28
CA TYR A 75 -0.51 -11.10 -10.47
C TYR A 75 -1.07 -12.33 -9.75
N ASN A 76 -0.50 -13.52 -10.00
CA ASN A 76 -0.87 -14.74 -9.28
C ASN A 76 0.14 -15.03 -8.16
N PRO A 77 -0.10 -14.56 -6.91
CA PRO A 77 0.83 -14.73 -5.80
C PRO A 77 1.05 -16.21 -5.47
N LEU A 78 0.04 -17.06 -5.58
CA LEU A 78 0.14 -18.48 -5.22
C LEU A 78 1.09 -19.25 -6.15
N LYS A 79 1.07 -18.93 -7.44
CA LYS A 79 2.01 -19.50 -8.41
C LYS A 79 3.43 -19.00 -8.15
N ARG A 80 3.60 -17.70 -7.87
CA ARG A 80 4.93 -17.11 -7.59
C ARG A 80 5.54 -17.61 -6.28
N VAL A 81 4.76 -17.76 -5.21
CA VAL A 81 5.19 -18.39 -3.95
C VAL A 81 5.76 -19.79 -4.20
N ARG A 82 5.13 -20.54 -5.11
CA ARG A 82 5.59 -21.88 -5.53
C ARG A 82 6.85 -21.82 -6.39
N GLU A 83 6.88 -20.96 -7.40
CA GLU A 83 8.03 -20.81 -8.31
C GLU A 83 9.30 -20.34 -7.58
N LEU A 84 9.14 -19.50 -6.56
CA LEU A 84 10.23 -19.00 -5.72
C LEU A 84 10.53 -19.92 -4.53
N ASP A 85 9.86 -21.07 -4.43
CA ASP A 85 10.00 -22.04 -3.33
C ASP A 85 9.95 -21.38 -1.92
N LEU A 86 9.13 -20.33 -1.75
CA LEU A 86 9.19 -19.50 -0.54
C LEU A 86 8.87 -20.26 0.74
N LEU A 87 7.96 -21.23 0.66
CA LEU A 87 7.62 -22.07 1.81
C LEU A 87 8.83 -22.90 2.25
N LYS A 88 9.58 -23.45 1.29
CA LYS A 88 10.82 -24.18 1.57
C LYS A 88 11.88 -23.24 2.11
N ALA A 89 12.09 -22.08 1.49
CA ALA A 89 13.04 -21.08 1.99
C ALA A 89 12.72 -20.59 3.40
N THR A 90 11.43 -20.49 3.77
CA THR A 90 10.98 -20.11 5.12
C THR A 90 11.27 -21.20 6.15
N VAL A 91 11.09 -22.46 5.76
CA VAL A 91 11.45 -23.63 6.58
C VAL A 91 12.97 -23.72 6.74
N ASP A 92 13.73 -23.58 5.66
CA ASP A 92 15.20 -23.63 5.68
C ASP A 92 15.80 -22.48 6.51
N ALA A 93 15.17 -21.30 6.49
CA ALA A 93 15.53 -20.17 7.35
C ALA A 93 15.12 -20.37 8.83
N GLY A 94 14.38 -21.42 9.16
CA GLY A 94 13.95 -21.76 10.51
C GLY A 94 13.02 -20.72 11.13
N ILE A 95 12.29 -19.95 10.33
CA ILE A 95 11.49 -18.81 10.80
C ILE A 95 10.44 -19.25 11.82
N LEU A 96 9.73 -20.34 11.55
CA LEU A 96 8.67 -20.83 12.43
C LEU A 96 9.21 -21.22 13.82
N SER A 97 10.30 -21.99 13.87
CA SER A 97 10.95 -22.36 15.13
C SER A 97 11.52 -21.16 15.88
N LYS A 98 11.97 -20.13 15.16
CA LYS A 98 12.44 -18.87 15.78
C LYS A 98 11.29 -18.01 16.30
N LEU A 99 10.13 -18.01 15.64
CA LEU A 99 8.93 -17.33 16.13
C LEU A 99 8.36 -18.01 17.38
N GLU A 100 8.32 -19.34 17.41
CA GLU A 100 7.94 -20.12 18.61
C GLU A 100 8.85 -19.80 19.79
N LYS A 101 10.19 -19.74 19.57
CA LYS A 101 11.15 -19.32 20.61
C LYS A 101 10.91 -17.90 21.13
N ASN A 102 10.29 -17.02 20.33
CA ASN A 102 9.90 -15.68 20.76
C ASN A 102 8.48 -15.63 21.38
N GLY A 103 7.85 -16.77 21.64
CA GLY A 103 6.54 -16.87 22.31
C GLY A 103 5.33 -16.86 21.37
N LEU A 104 5.55 -16.92 20.05
CA LEU A 104 4.47 -17.01 19.06
C LEU A 104 4.11 -18.48 18.80
N ASP A 105 3.43 -19.10 19.76
CA ASP A 105 2.84 -20.44 19.63
C ASP A 105 1.41 -20.37 19.06
N LEU A 106 0.90 -21.49 18.53
CA LEU A 106 -0.46 -21.65 18.00
C LEU A 106 -1.51 -21.20 19.02
N VAL A 107 -1.33 -21.54 20.30
CA VAL A 107 -2.25 -21.13 21.37
C VAL A 107 -2.27 -19.61 21.54
N THR A 108 -1.14 -18.94 21.31
CA THR A 108 -1.06 -17.49 21.39
C THR A 108 -1.66 -16.81 20.15
N ILE A 109 -1.47 -17.41 18.97
CA ILE A 109 -2.12 -16.99 17.72
C ILE A 109 -3.66 -17.06 17.87
N GLU A 110 -4.17 -18.14 18.48
CA GLU A 110 -5.60 -18.29 18.74
C GLU A 110 -6.15 -17.19 19.66
N LYS A 111 -5.37 -16.77 20.67
CA LYS A 111 -5.72 -15.64 21.55
C LYS A 111 -5.58 -14.27 20.88
N LEU A 112 -4.74 -14.17 19.85
CA LEU A 112 -4.55 -12.93 19.09
C LEU A 112 -5.69 -12.70 18.09
N LEU A 113 -6.30 -13.76 17.54
CA LEU A 113 -7.41 -13.66 16.59
C LEU A 113 -8.55 -12.74 17.08
N PRO A 114 -9.12 -12.92 18.31
CA PRO A 114 -10.13 -12.02 18.84
C PRO A 114 -9.68 -10.56 18.98
N VAL A 115 -8.42 -10.33 19.34
CA VAL A 115 -7.85 -8.98 19.48
C VAL A 115 -7.72 -8.30 18.11
N LEU A 116 -7.31 -9.06 17.08
CA LEU A 116 -7.25 -8.57 15.70
C LEU A 116 -8.65 -8.26 15.14
N GLU A 117 -9.67 -9.02 15.54
CA GLU A 117 -11.08 -8.75 15.21
C GLU A 117 -11.59 -7.48 15.91
N GLU A 118 -11.29 -7.30 17.20
CA GLU A 118 -11.65 -6.09 17.96
C GLU A 118 -10.99 -4.83 17.38
N LEU A 119 -9.73 -4.95 16.93
CA LEU A 119 -8.99 -3.91 16.22
C LEU A 119 -9.45 -3.72 14.76
N LYS A 120 -10.42 -4.52 14.27
CA LYS A 120 -10.92 -4.50 12.87
C LYS A 120 -9.83 -4.62 11.81
N LEU A 121 -8.69 -5.22 12.15
CA LEU A 121 -7.58 -5.40 11.22
C LEU A 121 -7.94 -6.41 10.12
N LEU A 122 -8.71 -7.44 10.48
CA LEU A 122 -9.22 -8.44 9.53
C LEU A 122 -10.23 -7.85 8.54
N GLU A 123 -11.13 -6.99 9.02
CA GLU A 123 -12.08 -6.25 8.17
C GLU A 123 -11.34 -5.29 7.22
N THR A 124 -10.34 -4.57 7.73
CA THR A 124 -9.52 -3.66 6.93
C THR A 124 -8.71 -4.41 5.87
N ALA A 125 -8.14 -5.57 6.22
CA ALA A 125 -7.43 -6.41 5.27
C ALA A 125 -8.35 -6.96 4.16
N GLY A 126 -9.59 -7.32 4.52
CA GLY A 126 -10.61 -7.72 3.54
C GLY A 126 -11.00 -6.58 2.59
N ASN A 127 -11.24 -5.37 3.12
CA ASN A 127 -11.59 -4.20 2.30
C ASN A 127 -10.44 -3.74 1.40
N LEU A 128 -9.19 -3.96 1.82
CA LEU A 128 -7.99 -3.65 1.04
C LEU A 128 -7.48 -4.84 0.23
N GLN A 129 -8.25 -5.93 0.12
CA GLN A 129 -7.81 -7.18 -0.50
C GLN A 129 -7.21 -6.98 -1.90
N GLN A 130 -7.78 -6.10 -2.72
CA GLN A 130 -7.28 -5.84 -4.07
C GLN A 130 -5.95 -5.08 -4.08
N ILE A 131 -5.76 -4.13 -3.16
CA ILE A 131 -4.49 -3.42 -2.97
C ILE A 131 -3.43 -4.37 -2.38
N LEU A 132 -3.85 -5.21 -1.42
CA LEU A 132 -2.99 -6.21 -0.82
C LEU A 132 -2.52 -7.26 -1.83
N LEU A 133 -3.40 -7.76 -2.71
CA LEU A 133 -3.02 -8.75 -3.72
C LEU A 133 -2.17 -8.15 -4.84
N ASN A 134 -2.52 -6.96 -5.33
CA ASN A 134 -1.87 -6.44 -6.53
C ASN A 134 -0.58 -5.68 -6.24
N LEU A 135 -0.48 -5.05 -5.07
CA LEU A 135 0.67 -4.21 -4.72
C LEU A 135 1.49 -4.86 -3.61
N VAL A 136 0.87 -5.14 -2.47
CA VAL A 136 1.62 -5.63 -1.30
C VAL A 136 2.14 -7.05 -1.53
N ALA A 137 1.34 -7.94 -2.13
CA ALA A 137 1.76 -9.31 -2.39
C ALA A 137 2.89 -9.36 -3.42
N PHE A 138 2.90 -8.47 -4.42
CA PHE A 138 4.03 -8.37 -5.35
C PHE A 138 5.33 -8.04 -4.59
N PHE A 139 5.34 -6.98 -3.78
CA PHE A 139 6.54 -6.60 -3.01
C PHE A 139 6.96 -7.66 -1.99
N LEU A 140 6.01 -8.30 -1.30
CA LEU A 140 6.31 -9.33 -0.31
C LEU A 140 6.81 -10.62 -0.95
N VAL A 141 6.16 -11.11 -2.01
CA VAL A 141 6.48 -12.41 -2.63
C VAL A 141 7.77 -12.32 -3.43
N GLU A 142 7.95 -11.28 -4.25
CA GLU A 142 9.19 -11.11 -5.02
C GLU A 142 10.38 -10.69 -4.13
N GLY A 143 10.11 -9.93 -3.05
CA GLY A 143 11.14 -9.49 -2.10
C GLY A 143 11.49 -10.54 -1.05
N ALA A 144 10.63 -11.53 -0.81
CA ALA A 144 10.83 -12.55 0.23
C ALA A 144 12.18 -13.27 0.16
N PRO A 145 12.68 -13.75 -1.00
CA PRO A 145 13.96 -14.46 -1.06
C PRO A 145 15.14 -13.65 -0.50
N PHE A 146 15.10 -12.32 -0.67
CA PHE A 146 16.11 -11.42 -0.13
C PHE A 146 15.90 -11.11 1.36
N LEU A 147 14.64 -11.05 1.82
CA LEU A 147 14.28 -10.67 3.18
C LEU A 147 14.30 -11.83 4.18
N LEU A 148 14.07 -13.07 3.73
CA LEU A 148 13.95 -14.24 4.62
C LEU A 148 15.19 -14.47 5.49
N GLY A 149 16.40 -14.30 4.94
CA GLY A 149 17.65 -14.41 5.69
C GLY A 149 17.78 -13.35 6.80
N PRO A 150 17.73 -12.05 6.46
CA PRO A 150 17.74 -10.96 7.43
C PRO A 150 16.63 -11.06 8.49
N VAL A 151 15.40 -11.40 8.08
CA VAL A 151 14.27 -11.59 9.01
C VAL A 151 14.54 -12.77 9.94
N GLY A 152 15.02 -13.90 9.40
CA GLY A 152 15.41 -15.06 10.21
C GLY A 152 16.53 -14.73 11.21
N GLY A 153 17.48 -13.87 10.84
CA GLY A 153 18.51 -13.37 11.77
C GLY A 153 17.96 -12.43 12.83
N ALA A 154 17.09 -11.49 12.45
CA ALA A 154 16.45 -10.56 13.36
C ALA A 154 15.57 -11.28 14.40
N LEU A 155 14.83 -12.30 13.97
CA LEU A 155 14.02 -13.15 14.86
C LEU A 155 14.88 -13.93 15.86
N GLU A 156 16.11 -14.29 15.51
CA GLU A 156 17.01 -14.98 16.44
C GLU A 156 17.50 -14.08 17.58
N VAL A 157 17.70 -12.80 17.29
CA VAL A 157 18.07 -11.77 18.28
C VAL A 157 16.85 -11.35 19.11
N GLY A 158 15.66 -11.36 18.51
CA GLY A 158 14.39 -11.05 19.17
C GLY A 158 13.98 -9.58 19.07
N PRO A 159 13.14 -9.07 19.99
CA PRO A 159 12.54 -7.72 19.89
C PRO A 159 13.50 -6.55 19.60
N PRO A 160 14.73 -6.50 20.17
CA PRO A 160 15.66 -5.40 19.90
C PRO A 160 16.06 -5.26 18.43
N ALA A 161 16.09 -6.36 17.67
CA ALA A 161 16.45 -6.34 16.25
C ALA A 161 15.44 -5.58 15.39
N PHE A 162 14.21 -5.40 15.89
CA PHE A 162 13.16 -4.65 15.22
C PHE A 162 13.04 -3.22 15.76
N PHE A 163 13.33 -2.98 17.04
CA PHE A 163 13.33 -1.62 17.59
C PHE A 163 14.46 -0.74 17.05
N LEU A 164 15.64 -1.29 16.79
CA LEU A 164 16.77 -0.53 16.27
C LEU A 164 16.49 0.07 14.87
N PRO A 165 16.06 -0.71 13.85
CA PRO A 165 15.67 -0.12 12.57
C PRO A 165 14.45 0.79 12.69
N ALA A 166 13.48 0.50 13.57
CA ALA A 166 12.35 1.40 13.82
C ALA A 166 12.81 2.78 14.30
N ALA A 167 13.71 2.82 15.28
CA ALA A 167 14.28 4.03 15.82
C ALA A 167 15.10 4.80 14.78
N ILE A 168 15.90 4.09 13.97
CA ILE A 168 16.66 4.69 12.87
C ILE A 168 15.71 5.34 11.86
N CYS A 169 14.66 4.64 11.41
CA CYS A 169 13.69 5.19 10.47
C CYS A 169 12.99 6.44 11.03
N ALA A 170 12.58 6.40 12.30
CA ALA A 170 11.93 7.54 12.95
C ALA A 170 12.88 8.74 13.12
N VAL A 171 14.13 8.50 13.52
CA VAL A 171 15.14 9.56 13.68
C VAL A 171 15.54 10.15 12.33
N LEU A 172 15.73 9.32 11.30
CA LEU A 172 16.02 9.78 9.95
C LEU A 172 14.89 10.66 9.40
N GLU A 173 13.65 10.27 9.63
CA GLU A 173 12.51 11.09 9.22
C GLU A 173 12.52 12.46 9.87
N VAL A 174 12.65 12.49 11.21
CA VAL A 174 12.74 13.76 11.96
C VAL A 174 13.92 14.60 11.49
N TYR A 175 15.07 13.98 11.23
CA TYR A 175 16.25 14.66 10.72
C TYR A 175 16.02 15.28 9.34
N LEU A 176 15.41 14.53 8.41
CA LEU A 176 15.15 14.99 7.04
C LEU A 176 14.14 16.14 7.01
N VAL A 177 13.12 16.10 7.88
CA VAL A 177 12.14 17.17 8.03
C VAL A 177 12.75 18.42 8.68
N LEU A 178 13.56 18.26 9.73
CA LEU A 178 14.14 19.41 10.45
C LEU A 178 15.25 20.12 9.67
N ASN A 179 15.97 19.42 8.79
CA ASN A 179 17.07 19.99 8.01
C ASN A 179 16.66 20.39 6.59
N ASP A 180 15.37 20.33 6.26
CA ASP A 180 14.80 20.69 4.96
C ASP A 180 15.62 20.11 3.78
N VAL A 181 16.00 18.85 3.91
CA VAL A 181 16.84 18.17 2.91
C VAL A 181 15.99 17.98 1.67
N GLU A 182 16.35 18.58 0.54
CA GLU A 182 15.60 18.41 -0.70
C GLU A 182 16.08 17.20 -1.51
N VAL A 183 15.16 16.53 -2.21
CA VAL A 183 15.52 15.50 -3.19
C VAL A 183 15.91 16.21 -4.51
N PRO A 184 17.18 16.14 -4.95
CA PRO A 184 17.68 16.95 -6.08
C PRO A 184 17.02 16.64 -7.44
N LEU A 185 16.30 15.52 -7.54
CA LEU A 185 15.56 15.13 -8.76
C LEU A 185 14.12 15.67 -8.81
N VAL A 186 13.50 15.98 -7.67
CA VAL A 186 12.06 16.28 -7.58
C VAL A 186 11.80 17.65 -6.95
N GLY A 187 12.80 18.28 -6.34
CA GLY A 187 12.65 19.60 -5.69
C GLY A 187 11.64 19.62 -4.55
N LEU A 188 11.34 18.44 -3.99
CA LEU A 188 10.45 18.25 -2.86
C LEU A 188 11.27 17.95 -1.60
N PRO A 189 10.77 18.34 -0.41
CA PRO A 189 11.40 17.97 0.85
C PRO A 189 11.52 16.44 0.96
N ALA A 190 12.73 15.95 1.18
CA ALA A 190 13.04 14.53 1.37
C ALA A 190 12.33 13.97 2.59
N GLY A 191 12.03 14.78 3.61
CA GLY A 191 11.14 14.38 4.69
C GLY A 191 9.75 13.98 4.19
N VAL A 192 9.17 14.72 3.23
CA VAL A 192 7.85 14.37 2.67
C VAL A 192 7.94 13.13 1.78
N VAL A 193 8.99 13.05 0.94
CA VAL A 193 9.13 11.96 -0.04
C VAL A 193 9.55 10.65 0.63
N LEU A 194 10.59 10.67 1.46
CA LEU A 194 11.07 9.50 2.18
C LEU A 194 10.19 9.20 3.39
N GLY A 195 9.52 10.18 3.99
CA GLY A 195 8.58 9.96 5.09
C GLY A 195 7.40 9.09 4.70
N LEU A 196 6.98 9.14 3.43
CA LEU A 196 5.96 8.22 2.90
C LEU A 196 6.39 6.75 3.00
N LEU A 197 7.69 6.46 3.07
CA LEU A 197 8.24 5.13 3.29
C LEU A 197 8.72 4.91 4.74
N LEU A 198 9.47 5.86 5.30
CA LEU A 198 10.12 5.76 6.61
C LEU A 198 9.11 5.71 7.75
N VAL A 199 8.02 6.49 7.66
CA VAL A 199 6.99 6.50 8.71
C VAL A 199 6.28 5.14 8.76
N PRO A 200 5.69 4.61 7.67
CA PRO A 200 5.09 3.27 7.71
C PRO A 200 6.08 2.19 8.14
N LEU A 201 7.32 2.25 7.67
CA LEU A 201 8.33 1.25 7.99
C LEU A 201 8.74 1.28 9.47
N SER A 202 8.83 2.47 10.07
CA SER A 202 9.08 2.62 11.51
C SER A 202 7.96 2.04 12.36
N VAL A 203 6.70 2.23 11.94
CA VAL A 203 5.52 1.69 12.61
C VAL A 203 5.49 0.16 12.49
N VAL A 204 5.80 -0.39 11.32
CA VAL A 204 5.86 -1.83 11.10
C VAL A 204 6.95 -2.46 11.97
N PHE A 205 8.18 -1.95 11.93
CA PHE A 205 9.27 -2.49 12.75
C PHE A 205 9.01 -2.32 14.25
N GLY A 206 8.51 -1.14 14.68
CA GLY A 206 8.17 -0.89 16.07
C GLY A 206 7.03 -1.79 16.55
N GLY A 207 5.99 -1.97 15.73
CA GLY A 207 4.86 -2.84 16.01
C GLY A 207 5.27 -4.30 16.16
N VAL A 208 6.12 -4.81 15.26
CA VAL A 208 6.70 -6.16 15.36
C VAL A 208 7.55 -6.30 16.63
N GLY A 209 8.38 -5.31 16.95
CA GLY A 209 9.18 -5.29 18.18
C GLY A 209 8.31 -5.33 19.45
N VAL A 210 7.26 -4.52 19.52
CA VAL A 210 6.31 -4.51 20.66
C VAL A 210 5.58 -5.83 20.76
N ALA A 211 5.09 -6.38 19.64
CA ALA A 211 4.41 -7.67 19.61
C ALA A 211 5.31 -8.78 20.15
N LEU A 212 6.52 -8.92 19.61
CA LEU A 212 7.49 -9.93 20.07
C LEU A 212 7.89 -9.72 21.54
N SER A 213 8.03 -8.48 22.00
CA SER A 213 8.36 -8.20 23.41
C SER A 213 7.22 -8.54 24.36
N SER A 214 5.98 -8.28 23.96
CA SER A 214 4.77 -8.62 24.73
C SER A 214 4.59 -10.14 24.84
N LEU A 215 4.94 -10.88 23.79
CA LEU A 215 4.88 -12.33 23.74
C LEU A 215 5.96 -12.98 24.62
N LYS A 216 7.21 -12.52 24.52
CA LYS A 216 8.32 -13.00 25.35
C LYS A 216 8.13 -12.73 26.85
N SER A 217 7.42 -11.68 27.21
CA SER A 217 7.09 -11.35 28.61
C SER A 217 6.07 -12.33 29.23
N LYS A 218 5.29 -13.03 28.40
CA LYS A 218 4.23 -13.97 28.83
C LYS A 218 4.58 -15.45 28.66
N ALA A 219 5.70 -15.77 28.02
CA ALA A 219 6.25 -17.11 27.87
C ALA A 219 7.25 -17.41 29.00
#